data_AF-A0A812K486-F1
#
_entry.id   AF-A0A812K486-F1
#
_cell.length_a   1.000
_cell.length_b   1.000
_cell.length_c   1.000
_cell.angle_alpha   90.00
_cell.angle_beta   90.00
_cell.angle_gamma   90.00
#
_symmetry.space_group_name_H-M   'P 1'
#
loop_
_entity.id
_entity.type
_entity.pdbx_description
1 polymer ?
#
loop_
_entity_poly.entity_id
_entity_poly.type
_entity_poly.pdbx_seq_one_letter_code
_entity_poly.pdbx_strand_id
1 'polypeptide(L)'
;MAPAIGEDAKLATSTLYDENVHFGTHLEVWGSWYDTEKQCWGYACCKGTRPRQRRCPKTAPLAEGEAEEEEDLEVKVSRRVAELLEKNPGFCGDVPTPDQERNWSDAELRNYIHSNGLIRPARTKGEQRPAPTAADWKVLELEPGADPSQLKK
;
A
#
# COMPACT_ATOMS: atom_id res chain seq x y z
N MET A 1 -20.59 46.03 -12.31
CA MET A 1 -21.73 45.09 -12.25
C MET A 1 -21.17 43.70 -12.54
N ALA A 2 -20.91 42.90 -11.50
CA ALA A 2 -20.46 41.52 -11.66
C ALA A 2 -21.66 40.68 -12.14
N PRO A 3 -21.49 39.76 -13.11
CA PRO A 3 -22.59 38.92 -13.53
C PRO A 3 -22.93 37.95 -12.39
N ALA A 4 -24.23 37.81 -12.14
CA ALA A 4 -24.76 36.79 -11.24
C ALA A 4 -24.31 35.42 -11.76
N ILE A 5 -23.50 34.73 -10.96
CA ILE A 5 -23.16 33.33 -11.14
C ILE A 5 -24.46 32.56 -10.95
N GLY A 6 -25.08 32.17 -12.06
CA GLY A 6 -26.33 31.42 -12.04
C GLY A 6 -26.14 30.12 -11.26
N GLU A 7 -27.13 29.80 -10.42
CA GLU A 7 -27.26 28.52 -9.74
C GLU A 7 -27.05 27.37 -10.74
N ASP A 8 -26.11 26.50 -10.38
CA ASP A 8 -25.91 25.15 -10.90
C ASP A 8 -25.52 25.01 -12.38
N ALA A 9 -24.49 25.73 -12.83
CA ALA A 9 -23.71 25.30 -13.98
C ALA A 9 -22.98 23.99 -13.65
N LYS A 10 -23.66 22.84 -13.80
CA LYS A 10 -23.07 21.50 -13.65
C LYS A 10 -21.83 21.41 -14.55
N LEU A 11 -20.67 21.23 -13.93
CA LEU A 11 -19.41 20.96 -14.63
C LEU A 11 -19.59 19.69 -15.48
N ALA A 12 -18.95 19.67 -16.66
CA ALA A 12 -19.01 18.51 -17.54
C ALA A 12 -18.42 17.29 -16.84
N THR A 13 -19.17 16.20 -16.77
CA THR A 13 -18.71 14.95 -16.16
C THR A 13 -17.54 14.39 -16.95
N SER A 14 -16.41 14.18 -16.28
CA SER A 14 -15.24 13.54 -16.88
C SER A 14 -15.55 12.08 -17.23
N THR A 15 -15.18 11.63 -18.42
CA THR A 15 -15.23 10.22 -18.82
C THR A 15 -13.97 9.45 -18.42
N LEU A 16 -12.93 10.14 -17.96
CA LEU A 16 -11.64 9.55 -17.59
C LEU A 16 -11.55 9.19 -16.11
N TYR A 17 -12.30 9.90 -15.26
CA TYR A 17 -12.22 9.77 -13.81
C TYR A 17 -13.59 9.94 -13.19
N ASP A 18 -14.00 8.98 -12.37
CA ASP A 18 -15.20 9.08 -11.56
C ASP A 18 -14.95 10.05 -10.39
N GLU A 19 -15.66 11.17 -10.40
CA GLU A 19 -15.67 12.12 -9.29
C GLU A 19 -16.59 11.63 -8.16
N ASN A 20 -16.33 12.06 -6.93
CA ASN A 20 -17.15 11.75 -5.74
C ASN A 20 -17.27 10.24 -5.43
N VAL A 21 -16.23 9.45 -5.71
CA VAL A 21 -16.18 8.04 -5.30
C VAL A 21 -15.93 7.96 -3.79
N HIS A 22 -16.94 7.52 -3.04
CA HIS A 22 -16.84 7.30 -1.60
C HIS A 22 -16.47 5.86 -1.27
N PHE A 23 -15.46 5.67 -0.42
CA PHE A 23 -15.06 4.34 0.02
C PHE A 23 -15.95 3.83 1.15
N GLY A 24 -16.45 2.59 1.04
CA GLY A 24 -17.23 1.95 2.11
C GLY A 24 -18.51 2.70 2.45
N THR A 25 -18.71 3.08 3.72
CA THR A 25 -19.92 3.79 4.17
C THR A 25 -19.71 5.28 4.41
N HIS A 26 -18.67 5.90 3.85
CA HIS A 26 -18.42 7.34 3.96
C HIS A 26 -19.30 8.13 2.97
N LEU A 27 -19.62 9.39 3.28
CA LEU A 27 -20.38 10.31 2.39
C LEU A 27 -19.52 11.41 1.78
N GLU A 28 -18.23 11.41 2.13
CA GLU A 28 -17.29 12.45 1.78
C GLU A 28 -16.00 11.78 1.31
N VAL A 29 -15.25 12.42 0.41
CA VAL A 29 -14.01 11.87 -0.13
C VAL A 29 -12.86 12.05 0.86
N TRP A 30 -11.89 11.14 0.85
CA TRP A 30 -10.67 11.30 1.66
C TRP A 30 -9.88 12.52 1.22
N GLY A 31 -9.57 13.42 2.17
CA GLY A 31 -8.91 14.69 1.86
C GLY A 31 -9.85 15.89 1.77
N SER A 32 -11.16 15.72 2.01
CA SER A 32 -12.07 16.86 2.17
C SER A 32 -11.99 17.53 3.55
N TRP A 33 -11.31 16.92 4.52
CA TRP A 33 -11.03 17.50 5.83
C TRP A 33 -9.57 17.28 6.24
N TYR A 34 -8.90 18.36 6.67
CA TYR A 34 -7.52 18.33 7.16
C TYR A 34 -7.51 18.44 8.69
N ASP A 35 -6.90 17.46 9.36
CA ASP A 35 -6.64 17.49 10.79
C ASP A 35 -5.36 18.31 11.03
N THR A 36 -5.51 19.51 11.60
CA THR A 36 -4.36 20.39 11.89
C THR A 36 -3.50 19.88 13.04
N GLU A 37 -4.04 19.07 13.94
CA GLU A 37 -3.26 18.54 15.08
C GLU A 37 -2.38 17.39 14.61
N LYS A 38 -2.93 16.48 13.82
CA LYS A 38 -2.20 15.31 13.30
C LYS A 38 -1.48 15.58 11.97
N GLN A 39 -1.69 16.76 11.39
CA GLN A 39 -1.14 17.16 10.09
C GLN A 39 -1.42 16.12 9.01
N CYS A 40 -2.65 15.60 8.98
CA CYS A 40 -3.04 14.57 8.03
C CYS A 40 -4.47 14.78 7.52
N TRP A 41 -4.71 14.24 6.33
CA TRP A 41 -6.01 14.27 5.69
C TRP A 41 -6.91 13.16 6.23
N GLY A 42 -8.21 13.45 6.32
CA GLY A 42 -9.24 12.49 6.69
C GLY A 42 -10.55 12.74 5.93
N TYR A 43 -11.57 11.97 6.29
CA TYR A 43 -12.92 12.13 5.73
C TYR A 43 -13.66 13.29 6.41
N ALA A 44 -14.29 14.18 5.66
CA ALA A 44 -15.11 15.25 6.27
C ALA A 44 -16.33 14.71 7.04
N CYS A 45 -16.91 13.58 6.61
CA CYS A 45 -18.09 13.01 7.26
C CYS A 45 -17.80 12.58 8.70
N CYS A 46 -16.77 11.76 8.96
CA CYS A 46 -16.47 11.27 10.32
C CYS A 46 -15.26 11.93 11.00
N LYS A 47 -14.50 12.77 10.28
CA LYS A 47 -13.18 13.27 10.73
C LYS A 47 -12.19 12.13 11.06
N GLY A 48 -12.40 10.97 10.43
CA GLY A 48 -11.53 9.80 10.59
C GLY A 48 -10.29 9.93 9.71
N THR A 49 -9.11 9.69 10.29
CA THR A 49 -7.80 9.75 9.61
C THR A 49 -7.19 8.36 9.38
N ARG A 50 -7.97 7.29 9.55
CA ARG A 50 -7.55 5.91 9.25
C ARG A 50 -8.00 5.50 7.83
N PRO A 51 -7.09 5.31 6.86
CA PRO A 51 -7.46 5.03 5.47
C PRO A 51 -8.08 3.63 5.29
N ARG A 52 -7.77 2.68 6.19
CA ARG A 52 -8.34 1.33 6.20
C ARG A 52 -9.74 1.24 6.81
N GLN A 53 -10.19 2.28 7.52
CA GLN A 53 -11.49 2.26 8.17
C GLN A 53 -12.60 2.48 7.12
N ARG A 54 -13.08 1.39 6.53
CA ARG A 54 -14.15 1.43 5.50
C ARG A 54 -15.52 1.77 6.08
N ARG A 55 -15.71 1.66 7.40
CA ARG A 55 -16.95 1.97 8.11
C ARG A 55 -16.91 3.36 8.73
N CYS A 56 -17.76 4.26 8.25
CA CYS A 56 -17.98 5.59 8.81
C CYS A 56 -18.89 5.49 10.06
N PRO A 57 -18.43 5.90 11.26
CA PRO A 57 -19.27 5.84 12.46
C PRO A 57 -20.51 6.75 12.42
N LYS A 58 -20.52 7.77 11.55
CA LYS A 58 -21.67 8.70 11.43
C LYS A 58 -22.73 8.26 10.42
N THR A 59 -22.34 7.43 9.46
CA THR A 59 -23.19 7.10 8.30
C THR A 59 -23.52 5.62 8.25
N ALA A 60 -22.65 4.75 8.78
CA ALA A 60 -22.91 3.33 8.79
C ALA A 60 -24.25 3.08 9.49
N PRO A 61 -25.17 2.31 8.88
CA PRO A 61 -26.33 1.80 9.59
C PRO A 61 -25.84 1.15 10.88
N LEU A 62 -26.58 1.35 11.98
CA LEU A 62 -26.44 0.55 13.20
C LEU A 62 -26.87 -0.88 12.85
N ALA A 63 -26.05 -1.58 12.07
CA ALA A 63 -26.10 -3.02 12.00
C ALA A 63 -25.61 -3.49 13.37
N GLU A 64 -26.55 -3.97 14.18
CA GLU A 64 -26.28 -4.81 15.32
C GLU A 64 -25.54 -6.04 14.77
N GLY A 65 -24.22 -6.04 14.91
CA GLY A 65 -23.36 -7.03 14.27
C GLY A 65 -21.94 -6.51 14.14
N GLU A 66 -21.18 -6.74 15.22
CA GLU A 66 -19.75 -7.03 15.17
C GLU A 66 -18.85 -5.86 14.72
N ALA A 67 -18.42 -5.07 15.71
CA ALA A 67 -17.06 -4.53 15.63
C ALA A 67 -16.13 -5.75 15.61
N GLU A 68 -15.64 -6.12 14.43
CA GLU A 68 -14.49 -7.00 14.31
C GLU A 68 -13.36 -6.31 15.09
N GLU A 69 -13.13 -6.79 16.30
CA GLU A 69 -11.87 -6.58 17.01
C GLU A 69 -10.77 -7.00 16.02
N GLU A 70 -9.71 -6.19 15.89
CA GLU A 70 -8.46 -6.65 15.28
C GLU A 70 -7.93 -7.79 16.17
N GLU A 71 -8.57 -8.96 16.08
CA GLU A 71 -8.01 -10.21 16.55
C GLU A 71 -6.82 -10.42 15.62
N ASP A 72 -5.61 -10.34 16.17
CA ASP A 72 -4.38 -10.73 15.50
C ASP A 72 -4.67 -12.04 14.76
N LEU A 73 -4.89 -11.96 13.44
CA LEU A 73 -5.28 -13.11 12.63
C LEU A 73 -4.13 -14.10 12.70
N GLU A 74 -4.22 -15.07 13.61
CA GLU A 74 -3.23 -16.12 13.77
C GLU A 74 -3.22 -16.92 12.46
N VAL A 75 -2.28 -16.59 11.58
CA VAL A 75 -2.11 -17.28 10.31
C VAL A 75 -1.62 -18.68 10.65
N LYS A 76 -2.55 -19.64 10.70
CA LYS A 76 -2.26 -21.05 10.92
C LYS A 76 -1.50 -21.61 9.73
N VAL A 77 -0.19 -21.43 9.75
CA VAL A 77 0.75 -22.11 8.85
C VAL A 77 1.00 -23.52 9.36
N SER A 78 1.32 -24.43 8.44
CA SER A 78 1.76 -25.76 8.81
C SER A 78 3.11 -25.74 9.55
N ARG A 79 3.44 -26.85 10.21
CA ARG A 79 4.74 -27.01 10.88
C ARG A 79 5.93 -26.84 9.94
N ARG A 80 5.85 -27.37 8.71
CA ARG A 80 6.95 -27.31 7.72
C ARG A 80 7.22 -25.87 7.29
N VAL A 81 6.17 -25.08 7.07
CA VAL A 81 6.28 -23.67 6.68
C VAL A 81 6.73 -22.82 7.87
N ALA A 82 6.21 -23.08 9.07
CA ALA A 82 6.61 -22.38 10.30
C ALA A 82 8.12 -22.51 10.55
N GLU A 83 8.66 -23.73 10.50
CA GLU A 83 10.10 -23.99 10.67
C GLU A 83 10.97 -23.25 9.63
N LEU A 84 10.44 -22.97 8.45
CA LEU A 84 11.14 -22.24 7.38
C LEU A 84 11.02 -20.72 7.52
N LEU A 85 9.90 -20.21 8.02
CA LEU A 85 9.72 -18.79 8.32
C LEU A 85 10.56 -18.36 9.53
N GLU A 86 10.68 -19.20 10.56
CA GLU A 86 11.57 -18.94 11.71
C GLU A 86 13.03 -18.78 11.29
N LYS A 87 13.48 -19.56 10.30
CA LYS A 87 14.85 -19.48 9.75
C LYS A 87 15.07 -18.24 8.87
N ASN A 88 14.01 -17.58 8.41
CA ASN A 88 14.08 -16.43 7.51
C ASN A 88 13.33 -15.23 8.12
N PRO A 89 13.90 -14.59 9.18
CA PRO A 89 13.31 -13.41 9.77
C PRO A 89 13.31 -12.27 8.74
N GLY A 90 12.12 -11.85 8.28
CA GLY A 90 11.96 -10.85 7.23
C GLY A 90 11.40 -11.37 5.91
N PHE A 91 10.87 -12.59 5.88
CA PHE A 91 10.03 -13.05 4.77
C PHE A 91 8.85 -12.09 4.57
N CYS A 92 8.76 -11.50 3.38
CA CYS A 92 7.71 -10.55 3.01
C CYS A 92 6.94 -10.98 1.75
N GLY A 93 7.03 -12.28 1.41
CA GLY A 93 6.30 -12.88 0.30
C GLY A 93 4.95 -13.43 0.74
N ASP A 94 4.21 -13.99 -0.21
CA ASP A 94 2.99 -14.72 0.08
C ASP A 94 3.30 -16.12 0.61
N VAL A 95 2.75 -16.46 1.77
CA VAL A 95 2.84 -17.79 2.35
C VAL A 95 2.03 -18.78 1.50
N PRO A 96 2.55 -19.97 1.16
CA PRO A 96 1.84 -20.93 0.33
C PRO A 96 0.58 -21.47 1.02
N THR A 97 -0.44 -21.82 0.23
CA THR A 97 -1.67 -22.40 0.78
C THR A 97 -1.43 -23.83 1.29
N PRO A 98 -2.24 -24.33 2.26
CA PRO A 98 -2.08 -25.68 2.80
C PRO A 98 -2.11 -26.80 1.75
N ASP A 99 -2.91 -26.63 0.69
CA ASP A 99 -3.01 -27.60 -0.40
C ASP A 99 -1.77 -27.59 -1.30
N GLN A 100 -1.19 -26.40 -1.54
CA GLN A 100 0.05 -26.26 -2.32
C GLN A 100 1.22 -26.91 -1.58
N GLU A 101 1.36 -26.62 -0.29
CA GLU A 101 2.44 -27.17 0.53
C GLU A 101 2.39 -28.70 0.65
N ARG A 102 1.18 -29.28 0.74
CA ARG A 102 0.99 -30.73 0.74
C ARG A 102 1.50 -31.39 -0.54
N ASN A 103 1.34 -30.69 -1.66
CA ASN A 103 1.74 -31.18 -2.98
C ASN A 103 3.23 -30.93 -3.29
N TRP A 104 3.92 -30.13 -2.47
CA TRP A 104 5.34 -29.82 -2.66
C TRP A 104 6.26 -30.61 -1.73
N SER A 105 7.40 -31.01 -2.28
CA SER A 105 8.51 -31.56 -1.50
C SER A 105 9.15 -30.49 -0.60
N ASP A 106 9.88 -30.92 0.43
CA ASP A 106 10.61 -30.01 1.33
C ASP A 106 11.64 -29.13 0.58
N ALA A 107 12.17 -29.61 -0.55
CA ALA A 107 13.11 -28.85 -1.35
C ALA A 107 12.41 -27.73 -2.14
N GLU A 108 11.26 -28.03 -2.75
CA GLU A 108 10.45 -27.05 -3.50
C GLU A 108 9.90 -25.96 -2.58
N LEU A 109 9.40 -26.35 -1.40
CA LEU A 109 8.90 -25.41 -0.40
C LEU A 109 10.00 -24.44 0.08
N ARG A 110 11.21 -24.96 0.33
CA ARG A 110 12.38 -24.13 0.66
C ARG A 110 12.71 -23.15 -0.46
N ASN A 111 12.78 -23.63 -1.70
CA ASN A 111 13.10 -22.79 -2.85
C ASN A 111 12.06 -21.67 -3.03
N TYR A 112 10.77 -21.99 -2.88
CA TYR A 112 9.68 -21.02 -2.94
C TYR A 112 9.82 -19.92 -1.88
N ILE A 113 10.11 -20.27 -0.62
CA ILE A 113 10.25 -19.31 0.47
C ILE A 113 11.47 -18.39 0.22
N HIS A 114 12.57 -18.94 -0.27
CA HIS A 114 13.76 -18.15 -0.61
C HIS A 114 13.55 -17.26 -1.84
N SER A 115 12.77 -17.68 -2.84
CA SER A 115 12.57 -16.91 -4.08
C SER A 115 11.50 -15.83 -3.97
N ASN A 116 10.39 -16.11 -3.27
CA ASN A 116 9.24 -15.21 -3.18
C ASN A 116 9.27 -14.29 -1.96
N GLY A 117 10.14 -14.58 -0.99
CA GLY A 117 10.17 -13.93 0.31
C GLY A 117 11.21 -12.86 0.52
N LEU A 118 12.22 -12.77 -0.34
CA LEU A 118 13.36 -11.87 -0.19
C LEU A 118 13.16 -10.60 -1.04
N ILE A 119 12.11 -9.83 -0.77
CA ILE A 119 12.06 -8.44 -1.25
C ILE A 119 13.03 -7.65 -0.35
N ARG A 120 13.92 -6.88 -0.99
CA ARG A 120 15.02 -6.15 -0.33
C ARG A 120 14.49 -5.40 0.92
N PRO A 121 15.24 -5.40 2.04
CA PRO A 121 14.82 -4.69 3.24
C PRO A 121 14.39 -3.26 2.91
N ALA A 122 13.25 -2.84 3.46
CA ALA A 122 12.82 -1.46 3.37
C ALA A 122 13.94 -0.56 3.91
N ARG A 123 14.36 0.43 3.11
CA ARG A 123 15.44 1.34 3.49
C ARG A 123 15.00 2.10 4.74
N THR A 124 15.85 2.14 5.76
CA THR A 124 15.54 2.88 6.98
C THR A 124 15.39 4.37 6.66
N LYS A 125 14.49 5.07 7.35
CA LYS A 125 14.23 6.49 7.10
C LYS A 125 15.52 7.28 7.36
N GLY A 126 16.15 7.78 6.29
CA GLY A 126 17.43 8.51 6.35
C GLY A 126 18.62 7.77 5.71
N GLU A 127 18.44 6.51 5.31
CA GLU A 127 19.49 5.75 4.62
C GLU A 127 19.72 6.31 3.21
N GLN A 128 20.96 6.66 2.87
CA GLN A 128 21.31 7.19 1.55
C GLN A 128 21.44 6.07 0.52
N ARG A 129 20.89 6.30 -0.69
CA ARG A 129 20.92 5.28 -1.76
C ARG A 129 22.37 4.89 -2.00
N PRO A 130 22.70 3.60 -2.11
CA PRO A 130 24.07 3.20 -2.40
C PRO A 130 24.53 3.88 -3.70
N ALA A 131 25.77 4.35 -3.70
CA ALA A 131 26.36 4.99 -4.87
C ALA A 131 26.35 4.01 -6.06
N PRO A 132 26.14 4.50 -7.30
CA PRO A 132 26.19 3.65 -8.48
C PRO A 132 27.54 2.93 -8.59
N THR A 133 27.50 1.65 -8.92
CA THR A 133 28.69 0.81 -9.09
C THR A 133 29.34 1.04 -10.45
N ALA A 134 30.60 0.62 -10.62
CA ALA A 134 31.29 0.69 -11.92
C ALA A 134 30.54 -0.02 -13.05
N ALA A 135 29.77 -1.06 -12.74
CA ALA A 135 28.93 -1.75 -13.72
C ALA A 135 27.77 -0.88 -14.20
N ASP A 136 27.16 -0.09 -13.31
CA ASP A 136 26.05 0.80 -13.64
C ASP A 136 26.51 1.91 -14.59
N TRP A 137 27.69 2.50 -14.35
CA TRP A 137 28.30 3.49 -15.23
C TRP A 137 28.64 2.93 -16.61
N LYS A 138 29.14 1.68 -16.64
CA LYS A 138 29.46 0.99 -17.89
C LYS A 138 28.24 0.72 -18.77
N VAL A 139 27.10 0.36 -18.15
CA VAL A 139 25.83 0.17 -18.87
C VAL A 139 25.33 1.47 -19.49
N LEU A 140 25.56 2.59 -18.81
CA LEU A 140 25.16 3.92 -19.27
C LEU A 140 26.18 4.54 -20.25
N GLU A 141 27.31 3.86 -20.51
CA GLU A 141 28.43 4.38 -21.30
C GLU A 141 28.94 5.75 -20.80
N LEU A 142 28.91 5.94 -19.48
CA LEU A 142 29.31 7.18 -18.82
C LEU A 142 30.48 6.95 -17.87
N GLU A 143 31.25 8.02 -17.65
CA GLU A 143 32.31 8.03 -16.65
C GLU A 143 31.72 8.10 -15.23
N PRO A 144 32.38 7.48 -14.22
CA PRO A 144 31.93 7.55 -12.84
C PRO A 144 31.83 9.00 -12.35
N GLY A 145 30.62 9.42 -11.95
CA GLY A 145 30.35 10.79 -11.50
C GLY A 145 29.93 11.76 -12.61
N ALA A 146 29.67 11.27 -13.83
CA ALA A 146 29.05 12.05 -14.89
C ALA A 146 27.67 12.59 -14.49
N ASP A 147 27.35 13.80 -14.95
CA ASP A 147 26.08 14.45 -14.66
C ASP A 147 24.92 13.73 -15.37
N PRO A 148 23.76 13.50 -14.70
CA PRO A 148 22.62 12.80 -15.29
C PRO A 148 22.08 13.43 -16.59
N SER A 149 22.36 14.72 -16.83
CA SER A 149 21.98 15.42 -18.06
C SER A 149 22.68 14.88 -19.31
N GLN A 150 23.77 14.13 -19.15
CA GLN A 150 24.53 13.52 -20.25
C GLN A 150 23.90 12.22 -20.77
N LEU A 151 22.87 11.71 -20.09
CA LEU A 151 22.09 10.57 -20.57
C LEU A 151 21.32 10.96 -21.83
N LYS A 152 21.64 10.31 -22.96
CA LYS A 152 20.84 10.44 -24.18
C LYS A 152 19.48 9.78 -23.94
N LYS A 153 18.40 10.54 -24.15
CA LYS A 153 17.01 10.06 -24.06
C LYS A 153 16.66 9.15 -25.22
#